data_AF-A0A4Z0D539-F1
#
_entry.id   AF-A0A4Z0D539-F1
#
_cell.length_a   1.000
_cell.length_b   1.000
_cell.length_c   1.000
_cell.angle_alpha   90.00
_cell.angle_beta   90.00
_cell.angle_gamma   90.00
#
_symmetry.space_group_name_H-M   'P 1'
#
loop_
_entity.id
_entity.type
_entity.pdbx_description
1 polymer ?
#
loop_
_entity_poly.entity_id
_entity_poly.type
_entity_poly.pdbx_seq_one_letter_code
_entity_poly.pdbx_strand_id
1 'polypeptide(L)'
;MSSRKITKVAMLASILYIIQFIGSGLLYIELVNFTILLYGVSLKRDESYLAVTIFCLLVMLTRGFGLWTIMYLIVFPQYALIYSTLGKKINSLIVLALLGFILAFICGTLIDIPYIVAANLDYRGLLIRLLLGFQVSIVNALVTFIATLFLLNPLKKLLLKLNT
;
A
#
# COMPACT_ATOMS: atom_id res chain seq x y z
N MET A 1 9.62 -23.42 -0.96
CA MET A 1 9.97 -22.38 0.04
C MET A 1 10.25 -23.05 1.37
N SER A 2 11.22 -22.57 2.16
CA SER A 2 11.41 -23.05 3.53
C SER A 2 10.24 -22.63 4.43
N SER A 3 9.84 -23.48 5.39
CA SER A 3 8.76 -23.19 6.34
C SER A 3 8.92 -21.85 7.04
N ARG A 4 10.16 -21.50 7.44
CA ARG A 4 10.49 -20.20 8.04
C ARG A 4 10.07 -19.02 7.15
N LYS A 5 10.28 -19.12 5.84
CA LYS A 5 9.94 -18.07 4.88
C LYS A 5 8.43 -17.92 4.71
N ILE A 6 7.71 -19.04 4.67
CA ILE A 6 6.24 -19.05 4.58
C ILE A 6 5.65 -18.37 5.82
N THR A 7 6.08 -18.77 7.01
CA THR A 7 5.63 -18.17 8.29
C THR A 7 5.90 -16.67 8.32
N LYS A 8 7.09 -16.24 7.90
CA LYS A 8 7.44 -14.82 7.86
C LYS A 8 6.53 -14.02 6.92
N VAL A 9 6.30 -14.52 5.71
CA VAL A 9 5.41 -13.86 4.73
C VAL A 9 3.98 -13.77 5.26
N ALA A 10 3.47 -14.84 5.87
CA ALA A 10 2.14 -14.85 6.47
C ALA A 10 2.02 -13.84 7.63
N MET A 11 3.06 -13.74 8.49
CA MET A 11 3.11 -12.76 9.57
C MET A 11 3.10 -11.33 9.05
N LEU A 12 3.91 -11.02 8.03
CA LEU A 12 3.95 -9.69 7.41
C LEU A 12 2.62 -9.32 6.74
N ALA A 13 2.00 -10.26 6.03
CA ALA A 13 0.68 -10.08 5.44
C ALA A 13 -0.38 -9.78 6.52
N SER A 14 -0.32 -10.50 7.65
CA SER A 14 -1.24 -10.30 8.78
C SER A 14 -1.06 -8.94 9.45
N ILE A 15 0.18 -8.48 9.63
CA ILE A 15 0.46 -7.14 10.16
C ILE A 15 -0.10 -6.07 9.22
N LEU A 16 0.13 -6.20 7.91
CA LEU A 16 -0.41 -5.27 6.92
C LEU A 16 -1.94 -5.25 6.93
N TYR A 17 -2.58 -6.42 7.09
CA TYR A 17 -4.03 -6.54 7.25
C TYR A 17 -4.53 -5.83 8.51
N ILE A 18 -3.88 -6.01 9.66
CA ILE A 18 -4.25 -5.34 10.91
C ILE A 18 -4.11 -3.82 10.77
N ILE A 19 -3.04 -3.33 10.15
CA ILE A 19 -2.82 -1.91 9.88
C ILE A 19 -3.96 -1.34 9.03
N GLN A 20 -4.34 -2.04 7.96
CA GLN A 20 -5.46 -1.64 7.13
C GLN A 20 -6.79 -1.68 7.90
N PHE A 21 -7.04 -2.74 8.67
CA PHE A 21 -8.26 -2.92 9.43
C PHE A 21 -8.46 -1.78 10.43
N ILE A 22 -7.42 -1.44 11.20
CA ILE A 22 -7.44 -0.31 12.15
C ILE A 22 -7.57 1.03 11.40
N GLY A 23 -6.79 1.25 10.35
CA GLY A 23 -6.80 2.49 9.57
C GLY A 23 -8.13 2.79 8.88
N SER A 24 -8.86 1.74 8.48
CA SER A 24 -10.19 1.87 7.88
C SER A 24 -11.29 2.23 8.89
N GLY A 25 -11.04 2.10 10.19
CA GLY A 25 -12.02 2.40 11.24
C GLY A 25 -12.06 3.87 11.67
N LEU A 26 -10.91 4.59 11.61
CA LEU A 26 -10.78 5.97 12.04
C LEU A 26 -10.32 6.85 10.86
N LEU A 27 -11.21 7.72 10.35
CA LEU A 27 -10.91 8.77 9.36
C LEU A 27 -10.37 8.30 7.98
N TYR A 28 -10.39 7.00 7.65
CA TYR A 28 -9.78 6.45 6.43
C TYR A 28 -8.29 6.79 6.28
N ILE A 29 -7.59 6.97 7.42
CA ILE A 29 -6.16 7.21 7.45
C ILE A 29 -5.45 5.87 7.46
N GLU A 30 -4.88 5.49 6.32
CA GLU A 30 -4.28 4.18 6.12
C GLU A 30 -2.76 4.27 5.98
N LEU A 31 -2.04 3.63 6.91
CA LEU A 31 -0.58 3.41 6.81
C LEU A 31 -0.21 2.25 5.86
N VAL A 32 -1.15 1.78 5.05
CA VAL A 32 -0.97 0.66 4.12
C VAL A 32 0.09 0.99 3.07
N ASN A 33 0.00 2.14 2.41
CA ASN A 33 0.96 2.56 1.39
C ASN A 33 2.38 2.73 1.96
N PHE A 34 2.51 3.32 3.16
CA PHE A 34 3.79 3.38 3.87
C PHE A 34 4.35 1.99 4.17
N THR A 35 3.50 1.06 4.63
CA THR A 35 3.95 -0.28 5.00
C THR A 35 4.39 -1.08 3.77
N ILE A 36 3.70 -0.93 2.63
CA ILE A 36 4.10 -1.51 1.34
C ILE A 36 5.46 -0.95 0.89
N LEU A 37 5.68 0.37 1.03
CA LEU A 37 6.97 1.00 0.76
C LEU A 37 8.06 0.41 1.65
N LEU A 38 7.82 0.35 2.96
CA LEU A 38 8.75 -0.22 3.95
C LEU A 38 9.12 -1.66 3.59
N TYR A 39 8.15 -2.50 3.26
CA TYR A 39 8.39 -3.89 2.84
C TYR A 39 9.18 -3.96 1.54
N GLY A 40 8.81 -3.15 0.55
CA GLY A 40 9.50 -3.05 -0.74
C GLY A 40 10.98 -2.73 -0.60
N VAL A 41 11.34 -1.73 0.21
CA VAL A 41 12.74 -1.30 0.34
C VAL A 41 13.56 -2.08 1.38
N SER A 42 12.91 -2.82 2.28
CA SER A 42 13.59 -3.51 3.40
C SER A 42 13.69 -5.02 3.24
N LEU A 43 12.74 -5.66 2.54
CA LEU A 43 12.67 -7.12 2.39
C LEU A 43 13.14 -7.57 1.01
N LYS A 44 13.29 -8.88 0.81
CA LYS A 44 13.51 -9.43 -0.54
C LYS A 44 12.28 -9.19 -1.42
N ARG A 45 12.50 -9.03 -2.73
CA ARG A 45 11.44 -8.65 -3.69
C ARG A 45 10.27 -9.62 -3.68
N ASP A 46 10.59 -10.92 -3.64
CA ASP A 46 9.62 -12.01 -3.59
C ASP A 46 8.85 -12.03 -2.26
N GLU A 47 9.51 -11.82 -1.13
CA GLU A 47 8.85 -11.75 0.19
C GLU A 47 7.89 -10.57 0.30
N SER A 48 8.31 -9.38 -0.15
CA SER A 48 7.45 -8.19 -0.15
C SER A 48 6.24 -8.38 -1.06
N TYR A 49 6.46 -8.86 -2.29
CA TYR A 49 5.37 -9.11 -3.23
C TYR A 49 4.36 -10.12 -2.67
N LEU A 50 4.82 -11.28 -2.21
CA LEU A 50 3.95 -12.32 -1.67
C LEU A 50 3.20 -11.86 -0.42
N ALA A 51 3.86 -11.12 0.48
CA ALA A 51 3.19 -10.60 1.69
C ALA A 51 2.05 -9.65 1.34
N VAL A 52 2.27 -8.74 0.38
CA VAL A 52 1.24 -7.80 -0.08
C VAL A 52 0.12 -8.51 -0.85
N THR A 53 0.45 -9.51 -1.69
CA THR A 53 -0.57 -10.32 -2.37
C THR A 53 -1.44 -11.09 -1.38
N ILE A 54 -0.84 -11.75 -0.39
CA ILE A 54 -1.60 -12.49 0.64
C ILE A 54 -2.45 -11.54 1.47
N PHE A 55 -1.93 -10.35 1.82
CA PHE A 55 -2.73 -9.30 2.44
C PHE A 55 -3.97 -8.98 1.60
N CYS A 56 -3.83 -8.73 0.29
CA CYS A 56 -4.98 -8.41 -0.57
C CYS A 56 -6.00 -9.57 -0.60
N LEU A 57 -5.54 -10.82 -0.64
CA LEU A 57 -6.41 -11.99 -0.56
C LEU A 57 -7.14 -12.06 0.79
N LEU A 58 -6.46 -11.76 1.91
CA LEU A 58 -7.11 -11.68 3.22
C LEU A 58 -8.21 -10.62 3.24
N VAL A 59 -7.96 -9.45 2.66
CA VAL A 59 -8.98 -8.39 2.53
C VAL A 59 -10.19 -8.86 1.75
N MET A 60 -9.99 -9.53 0.60
CA MET A 60 -11.07 -10.07 -0.21
C MET A 60 -11.88 -11.13 0.55
N LEU A 61 -11.21 -12.00 1.33
CA LEU A 61 -11.85 -13.04 2.12
C LEU A 61 -12.68 -12.46 3.28
N THR A 62 -12.22 -11.39 3.93
CA THR A 62 -12.88 -10.85 5.13
C THR A 62 -13.91 -9.76 4.82
N ARG A 63 -13.74 -9.00 3.73
CA ARG A 63 -14.65 -7.90 3.34
C ARG A 63 -15.48 -8.20 2.09
N GLY A 64 -15.31 -9.38 1.51
CA GLY A 64 -16.02 -9.83 0.33
C GLY A 64 -15.38 -9.37 -0.99
N PHE A 65 -15.89 -9.93 -2.09
CA PHE A 65 -15.41 -9.69 -3.44
C PHE A 65 -16.06 -8.44 -4.05
N GLY A 66 -15.52 -7.27 -3.73
CA GLY A 66 -15.93 -5.98 -4.31
C GLY A 66 -14.93 -5.45 -5.35
N LEU A 67 -15.36 -4.53 -6.21
CA LEU A 67 -14.50 -3.87 -7.21
C LEU A 67 -13.24 -3.26 -6.59
N TRP A 68 -13.39 -2.58 -5.44
CA TRP A 68 -12.26 -2.00 -4.71
C TRP A 68 -11.26 -3.06 -4.18
N THR A 69 -11.74 -4.20 -3.67
CA THR A 69 -10.87 -5.28 -3.18
C THR A 69 -10.08 -5.96 -4.30
N ILE A 70 -10.68 -6.07 -5.50
CA ILE A 70 -9.99 -6.56 -6.70
C ILE A 70 -8.91 -5.55 -7.12
N MET A 71 -9.22 -4.26 -7.07
CA MET A 71 -8.22 -3.22 -7.35
C MET A 71 -7.05 -3.24 -6.37
N TYR A 72 -7.27 -3.57 -5.09
CA TYR A 72 -6.18 -3.71 -4.12
C TYR A 72 -5.21 -4.81 -4.54
N LEU A 73 -5.73 -5.96 -4.99
CA LEU A 73 -4.92 -7.06 -5.51
C LEU A 73 -4.17 -6.69 -6.79
N ILE A 74 -4.70 -5.80 -7.62
CA ILE A 74 -4.04 -5.33 -8.85
C ILE A 74 -2.97 -4.29 -8.53
N VAL A 75 -3.26 -3.31 -7.68
CA VAL A 75 -2.42 -2.12 -7.46
C VAL A 75 -1.30 -2.39 -6.45
N PHE A 76 -1.63 -2.93 -5.28
CA PHE A 76 -0.66 -2.98 -4.17
C PHE A 76 0.52 -3.92 -4.41
N PRO A 77 0.37 -5.12 -4.99
CA PRO A 77 1.51 -5.95 -5.35
C PRO A 77 2.44 -5.26 -6.36
N GLN A 78 1.92 -4.45 -7.28
CA GLN A 78 2.74 -3.69 -8.23
C GLN A 78 3.53 -2.59 -7.51
N TYR A 79 2.93 -1.93 -6.53
CA TYR A 79 3.66 -0.95 -5.71
C TYR A 79 4.80 -1.61 -4.94
N ALA A 80 4.57 -2.79 -4.36
CA ALA A 80 5.62 -3.58 -3.72
C ALA A 80 6.79 -3.88 -4.69
N LEU A 81 6.49 -4.21 -5.95
CA LEU A 81 7.49 -4.38 -7.00
C LEU A 81 8.24 -3.09 -7.28
N ILE A 82 7.55 -1.98 -7.53
CA ILE A 82 8.15 -0.67 -7.82
C ILE A 82 9.11 -0.26 -6.70
N TYR A 83 8.71 -0.36 -5.44
CA TYR A 83 9.57 -0.03 -4.30
C TYR A 83 10.76 -0.99 -4.19
N SER A 84 10.56 -2.28 -4.47
CA SER A 84 11.65 -3.27 -4.41
C SER A 84 12.69 -3.10 -5.53
N THR A 85 12.31 -2.54 -6.68
CA THR A 85 13.20 -2.35 -7.84
C THR A 85 13.80 -0.96 -7.91
N LEU A 86 12.98 0.07 -7.71
CA LEU A 86 13.34 1.47 -7.84
C LEU A 86 13.71 2.06 -6.48
N GLY A 87 12.88 1.82 -5.46
CA GLY A 87 13.08 2.34 -4.11
C GLY A 87 14.39 1.90 -3.47
N LYS A 88 14.85 0.67 -3.71
CA LYS A 88 16.15 0.19 -3.21
C LYS A 88 17.37 0.86 -3.84
N LYS A 89 17.23 1.46 -5.02
CA LYS A 89 18.32 2.17 -5.70
C LYS A 89 18.42 3.62 -5.22
N ILE A 90 17.40 4.12 -4.51
CA ILE A 90 17.33 5.50 -4.03
C ILE A 90 17.96 5.56 -2.63
N ASN A 91 19.05 6.31 -2.50
CA ASN A 91 19.71 6.54 -1.22
C ASN A 91 19.10 7.71 -0.42
N SER A 92 18.44 8.66 -1.12
CA SER A 92 17.83 9.83 -0.48
C SER A 92 16.47 9.50 0.12
N LEU A 93 16.35 9.69 1.44
CA LEU A 93 15.11 9.51 2.18
C LEU A 93 13.97 10.39 1.65
N ILE A 94 14.28 11.63 1.27
CA ILE A 94 13.30 12.60 0.76
C ILE A 94 12.76 12.14 -0.59
N VAL A 95 13.63 11.66 -1.50
CA VAL A 95 13.20 11.16 -2.81
C VAL A 95 12.32 9.93 -2.65
N LEU A 96 12.63 9.06 -1.69
CA LEU A 96 11.79 7.89 -1.42
C LEU A 96 10.44 8.27 -0.80
N ALA A 97 10.41 9.29 0.07
CA ALA A 97 9.17 9.83 0.61
C ALA A 97 8.30 10.45 -0.49
N LEU A 98 8.90 11.19 -1.44
CA LEU A 98 8.21 11.74 -2.60
C LEU A 98 7.65 10.64 -3.52
N LEU A 99 8.42 9.57 -3.76
CA LEU A 99 7.91 8.41 -4.50
C LEU A 99 6.71 7.78 -3.80
N GLY A 100 6.79 7.62 -2.48
CA GLY A 100 5.69 7.14 -1.64
C GLY A 100 4.45 8.03 -1.71
N PHE A 101 4.64 9.35 -1.64
CA PHE A 101 3.58 10.34 -1.77
C PHE A 101 2.86 10.23 -3.12
N ILE A 102 3.61 10.21 -4.23
CA ILE A 102 3.04 10.16 -5.59
C ILE A 102 2.23 8.88 -5.80
N LEU A 103 2.79 7.73 -5.41
CA LEU A 103 2.10 6.45 -5.55
C LEU A 103 0.86 6.37 -4.65
N ALA A 104 0.95 6.81 -3.40
CA ALA A 104 -0.21 6.84 -2.50
C ALA A 104 -1.32 7.77 -3.02
N PHE A 105 -0.96 8.92 -3.62
CA PHE A 105 -1.92 9.85 -4.20
C PHE A 105 -2.62 9.25 -5.44
N ILE A 106 -1.86 8.63 -6.34
CA ILE A 106 -2.42 7.99 -7.56
C ILE A 106 -3.28 6.77 -7.19
N CYS A 107 -2.97 6.08 -6.09
CA CYS A 107 -3.66 4.88 -5.65
C CYS A 107 -5.18 5.07 -5.53
N GLY A 108 -5.63 6.15 -4.88
CA GLY A 108 -7.06 6.40 -4.69
C GLY A 108 -7.79 6.54 -6.03
N THR A 109 -7.22 7.33 -6.94
CA THR A 109 -7.76 7.49 -8.31
C THR A 109 -7.80 6.16 -9.06
N LEU A 110 -6.76 5.32 -8.96
CA LEU A 110 -6.73 4.02 -9.63
C LEU A 110 -7.83 3.08 -9.10
N ILE A 111 -8.03 3.03 -7.79
CA ILE A 111 -9.04 2.18 -7.16
C ILE A 111 -10.46 2.58 -7.59
N ASP A 112 -10.69 3.87 -7.86
CA ASP A 112 -11.98 4.39 -8.30
C ASP A 112 -12.30 4.15 -9.79
N ILE A 113 -11.31 3.83 -10.63
CA ILE A 113 -11.51 3.64 -12.08
C ILE A 113 -12.64 2.65 -12.40
N PRO A 114 -12.70 1.44 -11.82
CA PRO A 114 -13.77 0.50 -12.17
C PRO A 114 -15.15 1.03 -11.80
N TYR A 115 -15.27 1.84 -10.75
CA TYR A 115 -16.54 2.45 -10.38
C TYR A 115 -16.94 3.57 -11.34
N ILE A 116 -15.97 4.35 -11.83
CA ILE A 116 -16.21 5.39 -12.83
C ILE A 116 -16.73 4.76 -14.13
N VAL A 117 -16.09 3.67 -14.55
CA VAL A 117 -16.47 2.93 -15.77
C VAL A 117 -17.82 2.23 -15.59
N ALA A 118 -18.03 1.51 -14.48
CA ALA A 118 -19.25 0.76 -14.25
C ALA A 118 -20.50 1.65 -14.08
N ALA A 119 -20.33 2.87 -13.55
CA ALA A 119 -21.43 3.80 -13.31
C ALA A 119 -21.76 4.68 -14.52
N ASN A 120 -21.03 4.59 -15.65
CA ASN A 120 -21.20 5.44 -16.83
C ASN A 120 -21.39 6.93 -16.47
N LEU A 121 -20.52 7.46 -15.62
CA LEU A 121 -20.68 8.81 -15.08
C LEU A 121 -20.52 9.88 -16.17
N ASP A 122 -21.47 10.81 -16.23
CA ASP A 122 -21.31 12.06 -16.96
C ASP A 122 -20.11 12.87 -16.42
N TYR A 123 -19.58 13.80 -17.24
CA TYR A 123 -18.42 14.64 -16.90
C TYR A 123 -18.53 15.32 -15.51
N ARG A 124 -19.73 15.74 -15.10
CA ARG A 124 -19.99 16.33 -13.78
C ARG A 124 -19.89 15.32 -12.64
N GLY A 125 -20.40 14.10 -12.84
CA GLY A 125 -20.32 13.01 -11.87
C GLY A 125 -18.88 12.51 -11.68
N LEU A 126 -18.11 12.47 -12.78
CA LEU A 126 -16.67 12.19 -12.75
C LEU A 126 -15.93 13.22 -11.88
N LEU A 127 -16.16 14.52 -12.12
CA LEU A 127 -15.52 15.61 -11.38
C LEU A 127 -15.80 15.55 -9.88
N ILE A 128 -17.07 15.36 -9.50
CA ILE A 128 -17.47 15.27 -8.09
C ILE A 128 -16.80 14.07 -7.43
N ARG A 129 -16.78 12.90 -8.10
CA ARG A 129 -16.14 11.69 -7.56
C ARG A 129 -14.62 11.87 -7.41
N LEU A 130 -13.95 12.47 -8.39
CA LEU A 130 -12.52 12.77 -8.29
C LEU A 130 -12.22 13.74 -7.15
N LEU A 131 -13.00 14.80 -6.98
CA LEU A 131 -12.83 15.76 -5.87
C LEU A 131 -13.03 15.08 -4.51
N LEU A 132 -14.04 14.22 -4.38
CA LEU A 132 -14.28 13.44 -3.15
C LEU A 132 -13.21 12.36 -2.91
N GLY A 133 -12.59 11.82 -3.97
CA GLY A 133 -11.47 10.90 -3.86
C GLY A 133 -10.16 11.60 -3.47
N PHE A 134 -9.95 12.83 -3.94
CA PHE A 134 -8.73 13.60 -3.68
C PHE A 134 -8.54 13.97 -2.21
N GLN A 135 -9.61 14.28 -1.47
CA GLN A 135 -9.51 14.53 -0.03
C GLN A 135 -8.91 13.34 0.74
N VAL A 136 -9.32 12.10 0.41
CA VAL A 136 -8.79 10.89 1.06
C VAL A 136 -7.38 10.58 0.54
N SER A 137 -7.17 10.73 -0.76
CA SER A 137 -5.90 10.45 -1.41
C SER A 137 -4.78 11.39 -0.94
N ILE A 138 -5.06 12.68 -0.76
CA ILE A 138 -4.07 13.65 -0.30
C ILE A 138 -3.70 13.42 1.17
N VAL A 139 -4.67 13.08 2.02
CA VAL A 139 -4.43 12.75 3.43
C VAL A 139 -3.54 11.51 3.52
N ASN A 140 -3.87 10.43 2.78
CA ASN A 140 -3.07 9.21 2.77
C ASN A 140 -1.68 9.42 2.17
N ALA A 141 -1.54 10.28 1.15
CA ALA A 141 -0.25 10.65 0.59
C ALA A 141 0.62 11.41 1.59
N LEU A 142 0.06 12.39 2.30
CA LEU A 142 0.76 13.15 3.35
C LEU A 142 1.17 12.26 4.51
N VAL A 143 0.27 11.38 4.96
CA VAL A 143 0.57 10.41 6.03
C VAL A 143 1.68 9.47 5.60
N THR A 144 1.66 8.98 4.37
CA THR A 144 2.73 8.15 3.81
C THR A 144 4.07 8.90 3.75
N PHE A 145 4.04 10.17 3.32
CA PHE A 145 5.22 11.03 3.25
C PHE A 145 5.85 11.24 4.63
N ILE A 146 5.05 11.70 5.60
CA ILE A 146 5.49 11.94 6.99
C ILE A 146 5.98 10.64 7.62
N ALA A 147 5.23 9.55 7.50
CA ALA A 147 5.64 8.24 8.01
C ALA A 147 6.96 7.78 7.38
N THR A 148 7.18 8.03 6.10
CA THR A 148 8.45 7.68 5.45
C THR A 148 9.62 8.47 6.03
N LEU A 149 9.46 9.77 6.29
CA LEU A 149 10.53 10.59 6.86
C LEU A 149 10.91 10.17 8.29
N PHE A 150 9.94 9.88 9.15
CA PHE A 150 10.20 9.61 10.57
C PHE A 150 10.35 8.12 10.90
N LEU A 151 9.58 7.24 10.26
CA LEU A 151 9.46 5.83 10.65
C LEU A 151 10.25 4.88 9.75
N LEU A 152 10.64 5.27 8.54
CA LEU A 152 11.30 4.33 7.62
C LEU A 152 12.62 3.80 8.19
N ASN A 153 13.51 4.68 8.63
CA ASN A 153 14.83 4.30 9.14
C ASN A 153 14.76 3.40 10.38
N PRO A 154 14.00 3.73 11.44
CA PRO A 154 13.91 2.85 12.62
C PRO A 154 13.28 1.50 12.28
N LEU A 155 12.20 1.47 11.47
CA LEU A 155 11.52 0.22 11.14
C LEU A 155 12.32 -0.65 10.15
N LYS A 156 13.05 -0.04 9.21
CA LYS A 156 13.94 -0.78 8.30
C LYS A 156 15.03 -1.51 9.09
N LYS A 157 15.63 -0.87 10.09
CA LYS A 157 16.62 -1.52 10.98
C LYS A 157 16.01 -2.71 11.73
N LEU A 158 14.78 -2.57 12.22
CA LEU A 158 14.07 -3.66 12.91
C LEU A 158 13.78 -4.84 11.96
N LEU A 159 13.27 -4.57 10.76
CA LEU A 159 12.98 -5.61 9.76
C LEU A 159 14.24 -6.33 9.27
N LEU A 160 15.37 -5.64 9.18
CA LEU A 160 16.64 -6.27 8.83
C LEU A 160 17.13 -7.24 9.90
N LYS A 161 16.91 -6.95 11.19
CA LYS A 161 17.22 -7.89 12.29
C LYS A 161 16.35 -9.16 12.26
N LEU A 162 15.16 -9.10 11.67
CA LEU A 162 14.30 -10.28 11.47
C LEU A 162 14.77 -11.15 10.29
N ASN A 163 15.70 -10.67 9.46
CA ASN A 163 16.26 -11.41 8.33
C ASN A 163 17.53 -12.19 8.68
N THR A 164 18.23 -11.77 9.73
CA THR A 164 19.39 -12.46 10.33
C THR A 164 18.94 -13.54 11.29
#